data_AF-A0ABC9FP95-F1
#
_entry.id   AF-A0ABC9FP95-F1
#
_cell.length_a   1.000
_cell.length_b   1.000
_cell.length_c   1.000
_cell.angle_alpha   90.00
_cell.angle_beta   90.00
_cell.angle_gamma   90.00
#
_symmetry.space_group_name_H-M   'P 1'
#
loop_
_entity.id
_entity.type
_entity.pdbx_description
1 polymer ?
#
loop_
_entity_poly.entity_id
_entity_poly.type
_entity_poly.pdbx_seq_one_letter_code
_entity_poly.pdbx_strand_id
1 'polypeptide(L)'
;MEVPLRRSTRLNKDDKGEAEHDAQPEMLDLGVDLIMRAPKRSRFLSPFESQMFRRPSPDIEKATTVRDIIVSGVGTCRLQTRRLMAVKEEFRCSQFDFCSAFRSHICDSFQDAKDCYSTFVDYFAQCLRRDDIDKRPTAAGYRVILPGSLSDTFLFEQYKAGKYVPRTALIHFSDRFDKKDILHAKLILLPVHHKGHWTVYCVNLVHEQIDILDSSPWPTEKQQKEYHTDIAERIRSRLNNALHQYTHGKFTDFSKWGFAFVPVPKQALPNDGGFFSMMFLEHYDGKKRKMDINIDPLLGSQIRAQILYYMLFHKINRERPLPHEIEHLAPPPEPP
;
A
#
# COMPACT_ATOMS: atom_id res chain seq x y z
N MET A 1 -24.10 -62.56 -12.44
CA MET A 1 -24.04 -63.47 -13.60
C MET A 1 -23.85 -62.65 -14.85
N GLU A 2 -23.03 -63.19 -15.73
CA GLU A 2 -22.30 -62.52 -16.80
C GLU A 2 -23.14 -62.02 -17.98
N VAL A 3 -22.55 -61.04 -18.66
CA VAL A 3 -22.92 -60.45 -19.95
C VAL A 3 -23.04 -61.51 -21.05
N PRO A 4 -23.79 -61.23 -22.13
CA PRO A 4 -23.20 -61.43 -23.45
C PRO A 4 -23.37 -60.24 -24.42
N LEU A 5 -22.47 -60.27 -25.38
CA LEU A 5 -22.01 -59.20 -26.28
C LEU A 5 -22.29 -59.61 -27.74
N ARG A 6 -22.30 -58.61 -28.66
CA ARG A 6 -22.21 -58.66 -30.15
C ARG A 6 -23.57 -58.69 -30.88
N ARG A 7 -23.81 -58.01 -32.03
CA ARG A 7 -23.06 -57.60 -33.26
C ARG A 7 -23.74 -56.34 -33.85
N SER A 8 -23.04 -55.28 -34.26
CA SER A 8 -22.47 -54.99 -35.60
C SER A 8 -23.45 -54.83 -36.78
N THR A 9 -23.54 -53.62 -37.33
CA THR A 9 -23.52 -53.31 -38.78
C THR A 9 -23.03 -51.87 -39.00
N ARG A 10 -22.43 -51.63 -40.17
CA ARG A 10 -21.56 -50.50 -40.55
C ARG A 10 -22.04 -49.92 -41.89
N LEU A 11 -21.59 -48.70 -42.24
CA LEU A 11 -21.54 -48.01 -43.56
C LEU A 11 -22.69 -47.01 -43.82
N ASN A 12 -22.43 -45.69 -43.78
CA ASN A 12 -21.97 -44.76 -44.86
C ASN A 12 -23.17 -43.94 -45.37
N LYS A 13 -23.16 -42.65 -45.69
CA LYS A 13 -22.15 -41.69 -46.16
C LYS A 13 -22.75 -40.27 -46.06
N ASP A 14 -21.87 -39.28 -45.95
CA ASP A 14 -21.94 -37.92 -46.50
C ASP A 14 -23.27 -37.15 -46.49
N ASP A 15 -23.34 -36.09 -45.67
CA ASP A 15 -23.83 -34.81 -46.18
C ASP A 15 -23.14 -33.62 -45.50
N LYS A 16 -22.67 -32.70 -46.33
CA LYS A 16 -22.00 -31.44 -45.96
C LYS A 16 -23.06 -30.36 -45.88
N GLY A 17 -23.11 -29.62 -44.77
CA GLY A 17 -23.97 -28.44 -44.65
C GLY A 17 -23.53 -27.53 -43.51
N GLU A 18 -22.77 -26.50 -43.89
CA GLU A 18 -22.77 -25.15 -43.31
C GLU A 18 -22.58 -25.01 -41.79
N ALA A 19 -21.33 -24.76 -41.38
CA ALA A 19 -21.02 -24.19 -40.08
C ALA A 19 -21.24 -22.67 -40.14
N GLU A 20 -22.34 -22.20 -39.54
CA GLU A 20 -22.46 -20.80 -39.10
C GLU A 20 -21.38 -20.55 -38.05
N HIS A 21 -20.37 -19.77 -38.44
CA HIS A 21 -19.41 -19.19 -37.53
C HIS A 21 -20.13 -18.09 -36.74
N ASP A 22 -20.75 -18.48 -35.64
CA ASP A 22 -21.19 -17.55 -34.60
C ASP A 22 -19.92 -17.05 -33.90
N ALA A 23 -19.37 -15.95 -34.42
CA ALA A 23 -18.28 -15.23 -33.81
C ALA A 23 -18.79 -14.67 -32.48
N GLN A 24 -18.52 -15.40 -31.39
CA GLN A 24 -18.63 -14.84 -30.06
C GLN A 24 -17.78 -13.56 -30.03
N PRO A 25 -18.32 -12.42 -29.58
CA PRO A 25 -17.51 -11.23 -29.44
C PRO A 25 -16.42 -11.55 -28.42
N GLU A 26 -15.16 -11.44 -28.85
CA GLU A 26 -14.03 -11.38 -27.94
C GLU A 26 -14.32 -10.26 -26.95
N MET A 27 -14.79 -10.63 -25.75
CA MET A 27 -14.77 -9.74 -24.62
C MET A 27 -13.30 -9.51 -24.32
N LEU A 28 -12.81 -8.33 -24.71
CA LEU A 28 -11.60 -7.75 -24.14
C LEU A 28 -11.76 -7.81 -22.62
N ASP A 29 -11.07 -8.78 -22.00
CA ASP A 29 -10.85 -8.84 -20.56
C ASP A 29 -10.06 -7.58 -20.18
N LEU A 30 -10.78 -6.50 -19.88
CA LEU A 30 -10.24 -5.38 -19.11
C LEU A 30 -10.10 -5.84 -17.65
N GLY A 31 -9.31 -6.90 -17.46
CA GLY A 31 -9.14 -7.63 -16.21
C GLY A 31 -8.35 -6.79 -15.24
N VAL A 32 -9.04 -5.95 -14.46
CA VAL A 32 -8.41 -5.27 -13.32
C VAL A 32 -8.17 -6.32 -12.24
N ASP A 33 -6.98 -6.94 -12.22
CA ASP A 33 -6.60 -7.83 -11.12
C ASP A 33 -6.44 -6.97 -9.85
N LEU A 34 -7.38 -7.12 -8.92
CA LEU A 34 -7.45 -6.35 -7.68
C LEU A 34 -6.63 -6.98 -6.56
N ILE A 35 -6.38 -8.28 -6.67
CA ILE A 35 -5.68 -9.08 -5.66
C ILE A 35 -4.19 -9.03 -5.98
N MET A 36 -3.38 -8.69 -4.97
CA MET A 36 -1.93 -8.68 -5.12
C MET A 36 -1.43 -10.13 -5.17
N ARG A 37 -0.98 -10.60 -6.33
CA ARG A 37 -0.43 -11.97 -6.47
C ARG A 37 1.08 -11.99 -6.28
N ALA A 38 1.57 -12.92 -5.47
CA ALA A 38 3.00 -13.12 -5.30
C ALA A 38 3.66 -13.74 -6.54
N PRO A 39 4.97 -13.49 -6.75
CA PRO A 39 5.65 -13.94 -7.95
C PRO A 39 5.85 -15.46 -7.91
N LYS A 40 5.76 -16.12 -9.07
CA LYS A 40 5.92 -17.58 -9.19
C LYS A 40 7.34 -18.10 -8.91
N ARG A 41 8.34 -17.22 -8.68
CA ARG A 41 9.75 -17.59 -8.48
C ARG A 41 10.10 -17.67 -6.99
N SER A 42 10.96 -18.63 -6.63
CA SER A 42 11.38 -18.89 -5.25
C SER A 42 12.42 -17.90 -4.70
N ARG A 43 13.23 -17.27 -5.57
CA ARG A 43 14.27 -16.31 -5.16
C ARG A 43 13.67 -14.91 -5.02
N PHE A 44 13.77 -14.34 -3.82
CA PHE A 44 13.38 -12.95 -3.57
C PHE A 44 14.19 -12.00 -4.48
N LEU A 45 13.46 -11.24 -5.29
CA LEU A 45 13.98 -10.11 -6.06
C LEU A 45 13.50 -8.85 -5.35
N SER A 46 14.42 -8.06 -4.82
CA SER A 46 14.05 -6.79 -4.19
C SER A 46 13.50 -5.87 -5.28
N PRO A 47 12.39 -5.15 -5.05
CA PRO A 47 11.85 -4.22 -6.05
C PRO A 47 12.84 -3.10 -6.42
N PHE A 48 13.90 -2.92 -5.61
CA PHE A 48 14.96 -1.94 -5.82
C PHE A 48 16.21 -2.48 -6.51
N GLU A 49 16.24 -3.77 -6.90
CA GLU A 49 17.36 -4.35 -7.66
C GLU A 49 17.34 -3.97 -9.14
N SER A 50 16.19 -3.56 -9.68
CA SER A 50 16.06 -3.04 -11.04
C SER A 50 15.63 -1.59 -11.00
N GLN A 51 16.43 -0.70 -11.60
CA GLN A 51 16.10 0.72 -11.74
C GLN A 51 14.85 0.95 -12.60
N MET A 52 14.46 -0.01 -13.45
CA MET A 52 13.26 0.08 -14.30
C MET A 52 11.96 0.27 -13.51
N PHE A 53 11.98 -0.03 -12.22
CA PHE A 53 10.77 -0.02 -11.39
C PHE A 53 10.63 1.22 -10.52
N ARG A 54 11.57 2.16 -10.55
CA ARG A 54 11.46 3.40 -9.77
C ARG A 54 10.45 4.34 -10.41
N ARG A 55 9.52 4.84 -9.60
CA ARG A 55 8.65 5.94 -10.01
C ARG A 55 9.52 7.18 -10.21
N PRO A 56 9.36 7.93 -11.32
CA PRO A 56 10.01 9.22 -11.46
C PRO A 56 9.54 10.16 -10.35
N SER A 57 10.47 10.89 -9.73
CA SER A 57 10.09 11.99 -8.85
C SER A 57 9.26 13.00 -9.66
N PRO A 58 8.14 13.50 -9.11
CA PRO A 58 7.37 14.51 -9.81
C PRO A 58 8.20 15.80 -9.94
N ASP A 59 7.86 16.60 -10.93
CA ASP A 59 8.38 17.96 -11.06
C ASP A 59 8.08 18.73 -9.76
N ILE A 60 9.14 19.12 -9.05
CA ILE A 60 9.06 19.72 -7.72
C ILE A 60 8.34 21.07 -7.77
N GLU A 61 8.55 21.84 -8.84
CA GLU A 61 7.89 23.13 -9.02
C GLU A 61 6.40 22.92 -9.18
N LYS A 62 5.98 22.02 -10.09
CA LYS A 62 4.56 21.69 -10.25
C LYS A 62 3.92 21.13 -8.99
N ALA A 63 4.60 20.22 -8.30
CA ALA A 63 4.11 19.64 -7.05
C ALA A 63 3.89 20.73 -5.98
N THR A 64 4.85 21.65 -5.86
CA THR A 64 4.78 22.78 -4.92
C THR A 64 3.64 23.72 -5.31
N THR A 65 3.52 24.10 -6.58
CA THR A 65 2.42 24.94 -7.08
C THR A 65 1.05 24.32 -6.82
N VAL A 66 0.87 23.03 -7.09
CA VAL A 66 -0.41 22.33 -6.82
C VAL A 66 -0.74 22.37 -5.33
N ARG A 67 0.24 22.05 -4.47
CA ARG A 67 0.06 22.13 -3.02
C ARG A 67 -0.35 23.53 -2.60
N ASP A 68 0.35 24.55 -3.08
CA ASP A 68 0.11 25.94 -2.69
C ASP A 68 -1.26 26.45 -3.16
N ILE A 69 -1.71 26.09 -4.36
CA ILE A 69 -3.06 26.41 -4.85
C ILE A 69 -4.12 25.82 -3.90
N ILE A 70 -3.96 24.56 -3.51
CA ILE A 70 -4.91 23.88 -2.63
C ILE A 70 -4.83 24.49 -1.22
N VAL A 71 -3.64 24.64 -0.67
CA VAL A 71 -3.42 25.03 0.73
C VAL A 71 -3.72 26.52 0.98
N SER A 72 -3.23 27.42 0.12
CA SER A 72 -3.36 28.87 0.31
C SER A 72 -4.78 29.39 0.08
N GLY A 73 -5.56 28.71 -0.77
CA GLY A 73 -6.92 29.14 -1.09
C GLY A 73 -6.98 30.38 -1.99
N VAL A 74 -5.84 30.91 -2.45
CA VAL A 74 -5.78 32.11 -3.30
C VAL A 74 -6.45 31.81 -4.64
N GLY A 75 -7.49 32.57 -4.98
CA GLY A 75 -8.22 32.43 -6.24
C GLY A 75 -9.21 31.25 -6.32
N THR A 76 -9.46 30.51 -5.22
CA THR A 76 -10.12 29.20 -5.28
C THR A 76 -11.42 29.09 -4.47
N CYS A 77 -12.29 30.12 -4.53
CA CYS A 77 -13.62 30.09 -3.89
C CYS A 77 -14.41 28.80 -4.26
N ARG A 78 -14.17 28.24 -5.45
CA ARG A 78 -14.77 26.99 -5.96
C ARG A 78 -14.20 25.68 -5.37
N LEU A 79 -13.10 25.73 -4.61
CA LEU A 79 -12.47 24.52 -4.04
C LEU A 79 -12.82 24.28 -2.56
N GLN A 80 -13.42 25.26 -1.87
CA GLN A 80 -13.55 25.22 -0.41
C GLN A 80 -14.27 23.97 0.13
N THR A 81 -15.30 23.49 -0.56
CA THR A 81 -16.09 22.31 -0.17
C THR A 81 -15.86 21.12 -1.10
N ARG A 82 -14.86 21.18 -1.98
CA ARG A 82 -14.67 20.16 -3.02
C ARG A 82 -13.93 18.95 -2.49
N ARG A 83 -14.44 17.77 -2.83
CA ARG A 83 -13.70 16.51 -2.71
C ARG A 83 -12.66 16.45 -3.83
N LEU A 84 -11.39 16.26 -3.47
CA LEU A 84 -10.28 16.23 -4.43
C LEU A 84 -9.65 14.84 -4.54
N MET A 85 -9.91 13.99 -3.56
CA MET A 85 -9.41 12.62 -3.54
C MET A 85 -10.53 11.67 -3.13
N ALA A 86 -10.72 10.62 -3.91
CA ALA A 86 -11.44 9.44 -3.48
C ALA A 86 -11.00 8.26 -4.35
N VAL A 87 -10.85 7.07 -3.75
CA VAL A 87 -10.47 5.87 -4.50
C VAL A 87 -11.62 5.45 -5.41
N LYS A 88 -11.36 5.13 -6.69
CA LYS A 88 -12.38 4.57 -7.59
C LYS A 88 -12.93 3.26 -7.06
N GLU A 89 -14.21 2.99 -7.31
CA GLU A 89 -14.92 1.87 -6.69
C GLU A 89 -14.32 0.53 -7.07
N GLU A 90 -13.88 0.39 -8.32
CA GLU A 90 -13.21 -0.81 -8.80
C GLU A 90 -11.92 -1.12 -8.04
N PHE A 91 -11.23 -0.15 -7.44
CA PHE A 91 -9.98 -0.39 -6.70
C PHE A 91 -10.17 -0.68 -5.20
N ARG A 92 -11.40 -0.58 -4.71
CA ARG A 92 -11.75 -0.90 -3.33
C ARG A 92 -12.03 -2.39 -3.23
N CYS A 93 -11.37 -3.07 -2.32
CA CYS A 93 -11.72 -4.44 -1.97
C CYS A 93 -11.89 -4.66 -0.46
N SER A 94 -11.43 -3.74 0.40
CA SER A 94 -11.66 -3.76 1.85
C SER A 94 -12.26 -2.46 2.38
N GLN A 95 -12.83 -2.52 3.58
CA GLN A 95 -13.38 -1.35 4.28
C GLN A 95 -12.34 -0.24 4.55
N PHE A 96 -11.05 -0.57 4.57
CA PHE A 96 -9.98 0.42 4.76
C PHE A 96 -9.69 1.24 3.49
N ASP A 97 -10.40 0.97 2.39
CA ASP A 97 -10.02 1.47 1.08
C ASP A 97 -10.79 2.69 0.62
N PHE A 98 -11.84 3.05 1.36
CA PHE A 98 -12.76 4.12 1.00
C PHE A 98 -12.11 5.51 1.00
N CYS A 99 -10.85 5.62 1.44
CA CYS A 99 -10.03 6.81 1.59
C CYS A 99 -10.49 7.95 0.66
N SER A 100 -11.02 9.00 1.27
CA SER A 100 -11.47 10.20 0.56
C SER A 100 -11.12 11.45 1.33
N ALA A 101 -10.79 12.52 0.61
CA ALA A 101 -10.39 13.78 1.20
C ALA A 101 -11.03 14.95 0.46
N PHE A 102 -11.60 15.85 1.27
CA PHE A 102 -11.96 17.19 0.86
C PHE A 102 -10.73 18.08 0.92
N ARG A 103 -10.79 19.23 0.22
CA ARG A 103 -9.76 20.25 0.33
C ARG A 103 -9.43 20.59 1.78
N SER A 104 -10.42 20.74 2.65
CA SER A 104 -10.20 21.05 4.08
C SER A 104 -9.27 20.03 4.74
N HIS A 105 -9.52 18.73 4.54
CA HIS A 105 -8.65 17.66 5.06
C HIS A 105 -7.22 17.78 4.49
N ILE A 106 -7.09 18.15 3.22
CA ILE A 106 -5.77 18.37 2.60
C ILE A 106 -5.09 19.59 3.24
N CYS A 107 -5.79 20.70 3.49
CA CYS A 107 -5.24 21.85 4.20
C CYS A 107 -4.78 21.46 5.62
N ASP A 108 -5.59 20.68 6.34
CA ASP A 108 -5.32 20.25 7.71
C ASP A 108 -4.22 19.20 7.84
N SER A 109 -3.75 18.63 6.73
CA SER A 109 -2.62 17.69 6.73
C SER A 109 -1.41 18.15 5.94
N PHE A 110 -1.57 18.86 4.82
CA PHE A 110 -0.46 19.18 3.91
C PHE A 110 0.12 20.58 4.08
N GLN A 111 -0.46 21.45 4.91
CA GLN A 111 0.24 22.64 5.41
C GLN A 111 1.46 22.25 6.24
N ASP A 112 2.49 23.09 6.27
CA ASP A 112 3.67 22.81 7.10
C ASP A 112 3.29 22.70 8.58
N ALA A 113 3.98 21.81 9.30
CA ALA A 113 3.76 21.53 10.72
C ALA A 113 2.37 20.99 11.10
N LYS A 114 1.48 20.71 10.14
CA LYS A 114 0.19 20.06 10.40
C LYS A 114 0.30 18.53 10.46
N ASP A 115 -0.57 17.92 11.26
CA ASP A 115 -0.66 16.48 11.45
C ASP A 115 -1.09 15.74 10.19
N CYS A 116 -0.42 14.63 9.89
CA CYS A 116 -0.81 13.76 8.78
C CYS A 116 -1.98 12.86 9.21
N TYR A 117 -3.12 12.98 8.53
CA TYR A 117 -4.27 12.10 8.78
C TYR A 117 -4.06 10.70 8.20
N SER A 118 -4.58 9.68 8.91
CA SER A 118 -4.49 8.27 8.51
C SER A 118 -5.03 8.02 7.11
N THR A 119 -6.11 8.71 6.73
CA THR A 119 -6.68 8.64 5.37
C THR A 119 -5.64 8.85 4.27
N PHE A 120 -4.66 9.73 4.45
CA PHE A 120 -3.63 9.99 3.45
C PHE A 120 -2.56 8.89 3.41
N VAL A 121 -2.17 8.38 4.58
CA VAL A 121 -1.24 7.24 4.67
C VAL A 121 -1.88 5.99 4.04
N ASP A 122 -3.16 5.74 4.32
CA ASP A 122 -3.93 4.63 3.73
C ASP A 122 -4.11 4.81 2.22
N TYR A 123 -4.45 6.00 1.76
CA TYR A 123 -4.56 6.31 0.33
C TYR A 123 -3.23 6.07 -0.38
N PHE A 124 -2.12 6.55 0.19
CA PHE A 124 -0.80 6.39 -0.36
C PHE A 124 -0.37 4.92 -0.42
N ALA A 125 -0.64 4.13 0.63
CA ALA A 125 -0.42 2.69 0.64
C ALA A 125 -1.17 1.98 -0.50
N GLN A 126 -2.40 2.43 -0.81
CA GLN A 126 -3.16 1.90 -1.95
C GLN A 126 -2.55 2.27 -3.30
N CYS A 127 -2.05 3.49 -3.46
CA CYS A 127 -1.32 3.89 -4.66
C CYS A 127 -0.10 2.99 -4.87
N LEU A 128 0.75 2.84 -3.85
CA LEU A 128 1.94 1.98 -3.92
C LEU A 128 1.61 0.53 -4.26
N ARG A 129 0.56 -0.04 -3.64
CA ARG A 129 0.11 -1.39 -3.94
C ARG A 129 -0.32 -1.54 -5.40
N ARG A 130 -1.06 -0.56 -5.92
CA ARG A 130 -1.52 -0.59 -7.32
C ARG A 130 -0.34 -0.46 -8.29
N ASP A 131 0.59 0.46 -8.02
CA ASP A 131 1.81 0.58 -8.80
C ASP A 131 2.69 -0.68 -8.72
N ASP A 132 2.77 -1.35 -7.57
CA ASP A 132 3.50 -2.63 -7.44
C ASP A 132 2.85 -3.72 -8.32
N ILE A 133 1.52 -3.79 -8.39
CA ILE A 133 0.79 -4.74 -9.27
C ILE A 133 1.04 -4.40 -10.75
N ASP A 134 0.91 -3.14 -11.14
CA ASP A 134 0.92 -2.75 -12.55
C ASP A 134 2.32 -2.62 -13.15
N LYS A 135 3.23 -2.02 -12.39
CA LYS A 135 4.56 -1.63 -12.88
C LYS A 135 5.62 -2.66 -12.50
N ARG A 136 5.35 -3.52 -11.52
CA ARG A 136 6.33 -4.47 -10.97
C ARG A 136 5.79 -5.90 -10.84
N PRO A 137 5.13 -6.49 -11.86
CA PRO A 137 4.44 -7.78 -11.72
C PRO A 137 5.36 -8.94 -11.29
N THR A 138 6.67 -8.85 -11.54
CA THR A 138 7.65 -9.86 -11.11
C THR A 138 8.10 -9.73 -9.66
N ALA A 139 7.83 -8.60 -9.00
CA ALA A 139 8.16 -8.33 -7.61
C ALA A 139 6.91 -8.05 -6.74
N ALA A 140 5.75 -7.82 -7.36
CA ALA A 140 4.45 -7.68 -6.72
C ALA A 140 4.22 -8.83 -5.74
N GLY A 141 3.77 -8.53 -4.52
CA GLY A 141 3.51 -9.52 -3.49
C GLY A 141 4.71 -9.92 -2.62
N TYR A 142 5.97 -9.60 -2.99
CA TYR A 142 7.07 -9.71 -2.01
C TYR A 142 7.01 -8.63 -0.93
N ARG A 143 6.39 -7.50 -1.24
CA ARG A 143 6.17 -6.39 -0.32
C ARG A 143 4.68 -6.19 -0.12
N VAL A 144 4.19 -6.56 1.06
CA VAL A 144 2.80 -6.35 1.46
C VAL A 144 2.75 -5.06 2.27
N ILE A 145 2.02 -4.07 1.78
CA ILE A 145 1.81 -2.79 2.48
C ILE A 145 0.40 -2.81 3.07
N LEU A 146 0.31 -2.76 4.39
CA LEU A 146 -0.95 -2.70 5.13
C LEU A 146 -1.38 -1.24 5.35
N PRO A 147 -2.68 -0.94 5.45
CA PRO A 147 -3.15 0.40 5.79
C PRO A 147 -2.77 0.76 7.22
N GLY A 148 -2.45 2.02 7.47
CA GLY A 148 -2.16 2.58 8.78
C GLY A 148 -3.34 2.45 9.74
N SER A 149 -4.58 2.58 9.26
CA SER A 149 -5.80 2.38 10.09
C SER A 149 -5.91 0.96 10.69
N LEU A 150 -5.18 -0.02 10.15
CA LEU A 150 -5.12 -1.35 10.75
C LEU A 150 -4.32 -1.35 12.07
N SER A 151 -3.34 -0.45 12.20
CA SER A 151 -2.57 -0.31 13.44
C SER A 151 -3.41 0.14 14.63
N ASP A 152 -4.40 1.01 14.42
CA ASP A 152 -5.35 1.43 15.46
C ASP A 152 -6.09 0.21 16.04
N THR A 153 -6.46 -0.72 15.15
CA THR A 153 -7.09 -1.97 15.53
C THR A 153 -6.13 -2.85 16.36
N PHE A 154 -4.85 -2.91 15.98
CA PHE A 154 -3.86 -3.65 16.74
C PHE A 154 -3.41 -2.96 18.02
N LEU A 155 -3.62 -1.67 18.20
CA LEU A 155 -3.21 -0.94 19.41
C LEU A 155 -4.35 -0.69 20.40
N PHE A 156 -5.61 -0.93 19.99
CA PHE A 156 -6.78 -0.72 20.83
C PHE A 156 -6.66 -1.47 22.17
N GLU A 157 -6.82 -0.72 23.27
CA GLU A 157 -6.46 -1.15 24.63
C GLU A 157 -7.39 -2.23 25.19
N GLN A 158 -8.67 -2.23 24.78
CA GLN A 158 -9.66 -3.20 25.28
C GLN A 158 -9.38 -4.63 24.81
N TYR A 159 -8.53 -4.82 23.79
CA TYR A 159 -8.08 -6.14 23.41
C TYR A 159 -7.12 -6.67 24.46
N LYS A 160 -7.61 -7.55 25.34
CA LYS A 160 -6.81 -8.20 26.38
C LYS A 160 -5.57 -8.86 25.75
N ALA A 161 -4.46 -8.84 26.49
CA ALA A 161 -3.27 -9.60 26.14
C ALA A 161 -3.64 -11.08 25.94
N GLY A 162 -3.50 -11.61 24.72
CA GLY A 162 -3.92 -12.96 24.35
C GLY A 162 -4.19 -13.15 22.85
N LYS A 163 -4.71 -14.33 22.48
CA LYS A 163 -5.00 -14.80 21.10
C LYS A 163 -6.08 -13.99 20.34
N TYR A 164 -6.42 -12.80 20.80
CA TYR A 164 -7.44 -12.00 20.14
C TYR A 164 -6.89 -11.46 18.81
N VAL A 165 -7.56 -11.86 17.74
CA VAL A 165 -7.34 -11.31 16.40
C VAL A 165 -8.56 -10.45 16.05
N PRO A 166 -8.38 -9.16 15.77
CA PRO A 166 -9.48 -8.33 15.35
C PRO A 166 -10.11 -8.87 14.06
N ARG A 167 -11.44 -9.07 14.06
CA ARG A 167 -12.16 -9.56 12.87
C ARG A 167 -11.94 -8.64 11.66
N THR A 168 -11.81 -7.34 11.88
CA THR A 168 -11.51 -6.34 10.85
C THR A 168 -10.18 -6.59 10.14
N ALA A 169 -9.17 -7.11 10.86
CA ALA A 169 -7.88 -7.49 10.27
C ALA A 169 -8.04 -8.72 9.34
N LEU A 170 -8.79 -9.73 9.79
CA LEU A 170 -9.03 -10.93 8.99
C LEU A 170 -9.86 -10.65 7.74
N ILE A 171 -10.88 -9.79 7.87
CA ILE A 171 -11.67 -9.31 6.72
C ILE A 171 -10.74 -8.59 5.74
N HIS A 172 -9.95 -7.63 6.22
CA HIS A 172 -9.00 -6.92 5.36
C HIS A 172 -8.05 -7.87 4.64
N PHE A 173 -7.48 -8.87 5.32
CA PHE A 173 -6.59 -9.84 4.68
C PHE A 173 -7.31 -10.69 3.63
N SER A 174 -8.52 -11.15 3.92
CA SER A 174 -9.33 -11.98 3.02
C SER A 174 -9.77 -11.21 1.78
N ASP A 175 -10.07 -9.92 1.95
CA ASP A 175 -10.48 -9.00 0.90
C ASP A 175 -9.33 -8.64 -0.06
N ARG A 176 -8.08 -8.65 0.44
CA ARG A 176 -6.94 -8.03 -0.24
C ARG A 176 -5.93 -9.01 -0.83
N PHE A 177 -5.79 -10.19 -0.25
CA PHE A 177 -4.67 -11.08 -0.53
C PHE A 177 -5.15 -12.52 -0.65
N ASP A 178 -4.60 -13.32 -1.58
CA ASP A 178 -4.65 -14.77 -1.39
C ASP A 178 -3.73 -15.12 -0.20
N LYS A 179 -4.06 -16.19 0.52
CA LYS A 179 -3.17 -16.76 1.55
C LYS A 179 -1.79 -17.05 0.97
N LYS A 180 -1.72 -17.52 -0.28
CA LYS A 180 -0.45 -17.76 -0.97
C LYS A 180 0.38 -16.49 -1.08
N ASP A 181 -0.25 -15.33 -1.25
CA ASP A 181 0.48 -14.07 -1.42
C ASP A 181 1.13 -13.64 -0.11
N ILE A 182 0.38 -13.74 0.99
CA ILE A 182 0.91 -13.55 2.34
C ILE A 182 2.05 -14.52 2.63
N LEU A 183 1.92 -15.80 2.29
CA LEU A 183 2.95 -16.81 2.54
C LEU A 183 4.25 -16.60 1.73
N HIS A 184 4.17 -15.91 0.59
CA HIS A 184 5.34 -15.60 -0.24
C HIS A 184 5.93 -14.21 0.06
N ALA A 185 5.24 -13.38 0.84
CA ALA A 185 5.73 -12.07 1.25
C ALA A 185 7.11 -12.18 1.92
N LYS A 186 7.96 -11.19 1.65
CA LYS A 186 9.29 -11.06 2.27
C LYS A 186 9.35 -9.88 3.21
N LEU A 187 8.53 -8.88 2.96
CA LEU A 187 8.36 -7.69 3.79
C LEU A 187 6.86 -7.48 3.98
N ILE A 188 6.42 -7.35 5.23
CA ILE A 188 5.07 -6.87 5.57
C ILE A 188 5.25 -5.54 6.31
N LEU A 189 4.88 -4.43 5.65
CA LEU A 189 5.00 -3.09 6.19
C LEU A 189 3.66 -2.62 6.75
N LEU A 190 3.68 -2.18 8.00
CA LEU A 190 2.54 -1.62 8.70
C LEU A 190 2.91 -0.21 9.18
N PRO A 191 2.30 0.86 8.63
CA PRO A 191 2.32 2.17 9.24
C PRO A 191 1.60 2.11 10.59
N VAL A 192 2.20 2.68 11.62
CA VAL A 192 1.69 2.69 12.98
C VAL A 192 1.56 4.13 13.45
N HIS A 193 0.35 4.53 13.80
CA HIS A 193 0.06 5.80 14.43
C HIS A 193 -0.16 5.60 15.93
N HIS A 194 0.62 6.29 16.76
CA HIS A 194 0.45 6.22 18.21
C HIS A 194 0.76 7.57 18.87
N LYS A 195 -0.19 8.09 19.65
CA LYS A 195 -0.04 9.36 20.39
C LYS A 195 0.48 10.52 19.52
N GLY A 196 -0.07 10.67 18.31
CA GLY A 196 0.29 11.75 17.38
C GLY A 196 1.58 11.54 16.60
N HIS A 197 2.24 10.39 16.73
CA HIS A 197 3.47 10.07 16.01
C HIS A 197 3.29 8.88 15.07
N TRP A 198 3.89 8.97 13.89
CA TRP A 198 3.83 7.97 12.82
C TRP A 198 5.17 7.28 12.66
N THR A 199 5.12 5.95 12.60
CA THR A 199 6.28 5.07 12.36
C THR A 199 5.89 3.94 11.42
N VAL A 200 6.87 3.22 10.86
CA VAL A 200 6.61 2.02 10.06
C VAL A 200 7.28 0.82 10.73
N TYR A 201 6.48 -0.21 10.97
CA TYR A 201 6.95 -1.52 11.42
C TYR A 201 6.99 -2.45 10.23
N CYS A 202 8.14 -3.08 9.98
CA CYS A 202 8.29 -4.06 8.90
C CYS A 202 8.63 -5.43 9.48
N VAL A 203 7.72 -6.40 9.33
CA VAL A 203 8.06 -7.81 9.53
C VAL A 203 8.96 -8.22 8.37
N ASN A 204 10.26 -8.33 8.64
CA ASN A 204 11.28 -8.55 7.64
C ASN A 204 11.71 -10.01 7.63
N LEU A 205 11.10 -10.81 6.76
CA LEU A 205 11.37 -12.25 6.66
C LEU A 205 12.74 -12.55 6.03
N VAL A 206 13.42 -11.57 5.44
CA VAL A 206 14.80 -11.74 4.95
C VAL A 206 15.78 -11.81 6.11
N HIS A 207 15.45 -11.12 7.21
CA HIS A 207 16.32 -10.92 8.36
C HIS A 207 15.78 -11.54 9.65
N GLU A 208 14.60 -12.14 9.61
CA GLU A 208 13.92 -12.77 10.75
C GLU A 208 13.78 -11.84 11.96
N GLN A 209 13.40 -10.59 11.70
CA GLN A 209 13.20 -9.56 12.72
C GLN A 209 12.12 -8.56 12.33
N ILE A 210 11.78 -7.68 13.28
CA ILE A 210 10.90 -6.53 13.04
C ILE A 210 11.76 -5.27 12.94
N ASP A 211 11.81 -4.69 11.74
CA ASP A 211 12.44 -3.39 11.53
C ASP A 211 11.48 -2.28 11.98
N ILE A 212 12.00 -1.29 12.70
CA ILE A 212 11.28 -0.09 13.10
C ILE A 212 11.93 1.09 12.36
N LEU A 213 11.13 1.71 11.48
CA LEU A 213 11.49 2.88 10.70
C LEU A 213 10.79 4.09 11.31
N ASP A 214 11.59 5.00 11.86
CA ASP A 214 11.08 6.10 12.66
C ASP A 214 11.90 7.36 12.42
N SER A 215 11.24 8.38 11.88
CA SER A 215 11.86 9.65 11.55
C SER A 215 12.00 10.59 12.75
N SER A 216 11.42 10.28 13.92
CA SER A 216 11.52 11.19 15.06
C SER A 216 12.98 11.39 15.50
N PRO A 217 13.41 12.65 15.72
CA PRO A 217 14.74 12.99 16.19
C PRO A 217 14.82 12.79 17.71
N TRP A 218 14.68 11.53 18.16
CA TRP A 218 14.78 11.19 19.58
C TRP A 218 16.11 11.67 20.16
N PRO A 219 16.12 12.29 21.35
CA PRO A 219 17.38 12.77 21.94
C PRO A 219 18.35 11.62 22.26
N THR A 220 17.84 10.43 22.56
CA THR A 220 18.64 9.23 22.85
C THR A 220 17.98 7.96 22.32
N GLU A 221 18.78 6.93 22.04
CA GLU A 221 18.27 5.59 21.71
C GLU A 221 17.40 5.00 22.83
N LYS A 222 17.71 5.32 24.09
CA LYS A 222 16.94 4.84 25.24
C LYS A 222 15.51 5.35 25.18
N GLN A 223 15.31 6.64 24.91
CA GLN A 223 13.97 7.22 24.79
C GLN A 223 13.20 6.65 23.60
N GLN A 224 13.89 6.43 22.46
CA GLN A 224 13.26 5.75 21.33
C GLN A 224 12.80 4.33 21.71
N LYS A 225 13.65 3.55 22.39
CA LYS A 225 13.32 2.20 22.87
C LYS A 225 12.16 2.22 23.87
N GLU A 226 12.18 3.13 24.84
CA GLU A 226 11.12 3.29 25.83
C GLU A 226 9.78 3.61 25.17
N TYR A 227 9.75 4.53 24.20
CA TYR A 227 8.55 4.84 23.44
C TYR A 227 8.00 3.61 22.69
N HIS A 228 8.89 2.82 22.09
CA HIS A 228 8.49 1.69 21.24
C HIS A 228 8.21 0.39 21.99
N THR A 229 8.67 0.19 23.22
CA THR A 229 8.61 -1.11 23.94
C THR A 229 7.22 -1.75 23.89
N ASP A 230 6.20 -1.07 24.45
CA ASP A 230 4.83 -1.63 24.53
C ASP A 230 4.17 -1.71 23.14
N ILE A 231 4.38 -0.70 22.29
CA ILE A 231 3.82 -0.64 20.93
C ILE A 231 4.32 -1.83 20.11
N ALA A 232 5.64 -2.04 20.11
CA ALA A 232 6.31 -3.06 19.31
C ALA A 232 5.89 -4.47 19.73
N GLU A 233 5.75 -4.73 21.03
CA GLU A 233 5.27 -6.01 21.55
C GLU A 233 3.81 -6.29 21.14
N ARG A 234 2.93 -5.28 21.23
CA ARG A 234 1.53 -5.41 20.80
C ARG A 234 1.42 -5.67 19.31
N ILE A 235 2.13 -4.88 18.49
CA ILE A 235 2.18 -5.07 17.03
C ILE A 235 2.71 -6.46 16.69
N ARG A 236 3.86 -6.86 17.23
CA ARG A 236 4.45 -8.20 17.01
C ARG A 236 3.44 -9.30 17.32
N SER A 237 2.87 -9.29 18.51
CA SER A 237 1.96 -10.35 18.97
C SER A 237 0.67 -10.39 18.14
N ARG A 238 -0.01 -9.25 17.98
CA ARG A 238 -1.34 -9.19 17.36
C ARG A 238 -1.28 -9.37 15.84
N LEU A 239 -0.29 -8.80 15.17
CA LEU A 239 -0.08 -9.02 13.74
C LEU A 239 0.32 -10.48 13.48
N ASN A 240 1.19 -11.08 14.31
CA ASN A 240 1.54 -12.50 14.21
C ASN A 240 0.30 -13.38 14.31
N ASN A 241 -0.50 -13.20 15.36
CA ASN A 241 -1.73 -13.96 15.55
C ASN A 241 -2.69 -13.80 14.35
N ALA A 242 -2.82 -12.58 13.82
CA ALA A 242 -3.70 -12.29 12.70
C ALA A 242 -3.26 -13.00 11.41
N LEU A 243 -1.97 -12.94 11.08
CA LEU A 243 -1.40 -13.60 9.90
C LEU A 243 -1.42 -15.13 10.06
N HIS A 244 -1.13 -15.66 11.25
CA HIS A 244 -1.26 -17.09 11.55
C HIS A 244 -2.69 -17.57 11.39
N GLN A 245 -3.67 -16.86 11.96
CA GLN A 245 -5.06 -17.24 11.83
C GLN A 245 -5.52 -17.18 10.37
N TYR A 246 -5.15 -16.11 9.64
CA TYR A 246 -5.49 -15.97 8.23
C TYR A 246 -4.90 -17.10 7.36
N THR A 247 -3.67 -17.50 7.63
CA THR A 247 -2.95 -18.53 6.87
C THR A 247 -3.09 -19.95 7.41
N HIS A 248 -3.97 -20.17 8.41
CA HIS A 248 -4.17 -21.46 9.07
C HIS A 248 -2.89 -22.04 9.69
N GLY A 249 -2.10 -21.18 10.34
CA GLY A 249 -0.86 -21.53 11.03
C GLY A 249 0.33 -21.78 10.12
N LYS A 250 0.23 -21.46 8.82
CA LYS A 250 1.31 -21.70 7.84
C LYS A 250 2.29 -20.54 7.71
N PHE A 251 1.91 -19.33 8.12
CA PHE A 251 2.83 -18.20 8.11
C PHE A 251 3.95 -18.42 9.13
N THR A 252 5.13 -17.86 8.88
CA THR A 252 6.27 -17.95 9.80
C THR A 252 5.89 -17.32 11.15
N ASP A 253 6.17 -18.01 12.26
CA ASP A 253 5.97 -17.46 13.60
C ASP A 253 7.08 -16.47 13.95
N PHE A 254 6.70 -15.21 14.13
CA PHE A 254 7.59 -14.12 14.52
C PHE A 254 7.29 -13.59 15.92
N SER A 255 6.52 -14.33 16.73
CA SER A 255 6.17 -13.95 18.11
C SER A 255 7.38 -13.68 19.01
N LYS A 256 8.53 -14.30 18.70
CA LYS A 256 9.80 -14.17 19.45
C LYS A 256 10.87 -13.35 18.73
N TRP A 257 10.58 -12.81 17.55
CA TRP A 257 11.56 -12.04 16.78
C TRP A 257 11.93 -10.74 17.49
N GLY A 258 13.21 -10.36 17.36
CA GLY A 258 13.72 -9.11 17.92
C GLY A 258 13.28 -7.87 17.14
N PHE A 259 13.55 -6.71 17.71
CA PHE A 259 13.30 -5.40 17.09
C PHE A 259 14.63 -4.76 16.68
N ALA A 260 14.67 -4.19 15.47
CA ALA A 260 15.80 -3.42 14.99
C ALA A 260 15.38 -2.00 14.63
N PHE A 261 15.98 -1.01 15.28
CA PHE A 261 15.83 0.39 14.92
C PHE A 261 16.75 0.68 13.74
N VAL A 262 16.17 0.81 12.55
CA VAL A 262 16.95 1.03 11.33
C VAL A 262 17.29 2.52 11.21
N PRO A 263 18.54 2.89 10.94
CA PRO A 263 18.90 4.28 10.68
C PRO A 263 18.17 4.80 9.44
N VAL A 264 17.31 5.79 9.65
CA VAL A 264 16.54 6.46 8.60
C VAL A 264 16.67 7.98 8.74
N PRO A 265 16.47 8.74 7.64
CA PRO A 265 16.41 10.20 7.70
C PRO A 265 15.42 10.68 8.76
N LYS A 266 15.87 11.64 9.58
CA LYS A 266 15.08 12.18 10.69
C LYS A 266 14.31 13.41 10.23
N GLN A 267 13.06 13.56 10.65
CA GLN A 267 12.27 14.75 10.33
C GLN A 267 12.87 15.98 11.02
N ALA A 268 12.97 17.09 10.28
CA ALA A 268 13.40 18.37 10.84
C ALA A 268 12.22 19.22 11.30
N LEU A 269 11.10 19.16 10.58
CA LEU A 269 9.86 19.86 10.95
C LEU A 269 9.00 18.99 11.87
N PRO A 270 8.24 19.59 12.80
CA PRO A 270 7.27 18.86 13.59
C PRO A 270 6.17 18.29 12.69
N ASN A 271 5.57 17.18 13.13
CA ASN A 271 4.41 16.53 12.50
C ASN A 271 4.62 16.03 11.06
N ASP A 272 5.88 15.89 10.63
CA ASP A 272 6.25 15.31 9.34
C ASP A 272 6.28 13.77 9.34
N GLY A 273 6.12 13.13 10.50
CA GLY A 273 6.28 11.69 10.70
C GLY A 273 5.45 10.84 9.75
N GLY A 274 4.23 11.28 9.42
CA GLY A 274 3.36 10.57 8.47
C GLY A 274 3.89 10.63 7.03
N PHE A 275 4.45 11.78 6.64
CA PHE A 275 5.06 11.98 5.32
C PHE A 275 6.36 11.20 5.17
N PHE A 276 7.20 11.19 6.21
CA PHE A 276 8.38 10.32 6.24
C PHE A 276 8.01 8.85 6.23
N SER A 277 6.96 8.46 6.96
CA SER A 277 6.45 7.08 6.92
C SER A 277 6.02 6.68 5.51
N MET A 278 5.31 7.56 4.78
CA MET A 278 4.97 7.32 3.37
C MET A 278 6.23 7.18 2.49
N MET A 279 7.24 8.02 2.68
CA MET A 279 8.54 7.84 1.99
C MET A 279 9.21 6.52 2.33
N PHE A 280 9.14 6.07 3.59
CA PHE A 280 9.69 4.78 4.01
C PHE A 280 8.94 3.61 3.37
N LEU A 281 7.62 3.68 3.25
CA LEU A 281 6.84 2.67 2.52
C LEU A 281 7.27 2.56 1.06
N GLU A 282 7.53 3.68 0.40
CA GLU A 282 7.91 3.71 -1.01
C GLU A 282 9.33 3.19 -1.21
N HIS A 283 10.29 3.65 -0.38
CA HIS A 283 11.73 3.61 -0.65
C HIS A 283 12.55 2.65 0.22
N TYR A 284 11.95 1.97 1.21
CA TYR A 284 12.71 1.10 2.10
C TYR A 284 13.12 -0.23 1.44
N ASP A 285 14.43 -0.41 1.20
CA ASP A 285 15.02 -1.69 0.78
C ASP A 285 15.29 -2.57 2.01
N GLY A 286 14.29 -3.36 2.40
CA GLY A 286 14.37 -4.26 3.56
C GLY A 286 15.48 -5.32 3.48
N LYS A 287 15.99 -5.64 2.28
CA LYS A 287 17.14 -6.54 2.13
C LYS A 287 18.42 -5.89 2.65
N LYS A 288 18.62 -4.61 2.29
CA LYS A 288 19.82 -3.84 2.65
C LYS A 288 19.63 -3.00 3.91
N ARG A 289 18.41 -2.96 4.46
CA ARG A 289 17.97 -2.14 5.59
C ARG A 289 18.37 -0.66 5.43
N LYS A 290 18.05 -0.09 4.28
CA LYS A 290 18.31 1.32 3.97
C LYS A 290 17.28 1.88 2.99
N MET A 291 17.19 3.20 2.90
CA MET A 291 16.43 3.86 1.84
C MET A 291 17.15 3.71 0.49
N ASP A 292 16.38 3.53 -0.58
CA ASP A 292 16.89 3.39 -1.94
C ASP A 292 17.19 4.75 -2.61
N ILE A 293 16.77 5.85 -1.97
CA ILE A 293 17.05 7.25 -2.30
C ILE A 293 17.64 7.98 -1.10
N ASN A 294 18.26 9.14 -1.36
CA ASN A 294 18.59 10.10 -0.30
C ASN A 294 17.36 10.99 -0.03
N ILE A 295 16.87 11.01 1.21
CA ILE A 295 15.78 11.88 1.63
C ILE A 295 16.42 12.98 2.46
N ASP A 296 16.31 14.23 2.01
CA ASP A 296 16.78 15.40 2.76
C ASP A 296 15.75 15.78 3.84
N PRO A 297 16.10 15.67 5.13
CA PRO A 297 15.28 16.10 6.26
C PRO A 297 14.71 17.52 6.17
N LEU A 298 15.44 18.43 5.52
CA LEU A 298 15.12 19.86 5.48
C LEU A 298 14.05 20.18 4.43
N LEU A 299 13.73 19.22 3.56
CA LEU A 299 12.78 19.41 2.45
C LEU A 299 11.37 18.90 2.79
N GLY A 300 10.97 18.94 4.07
CA GLY A 300 9.65 18.48 4.54
C GLY A 300 8.47 19.05 3.74
N SER A 301 8.49 20.37 3.46
CA SER A 301 7.49 21.04 2.62
C SER A 301 7.42 20.47 1.20
N GLN A 302 8.58 20.14 0.60
CA GLN A 302 8.64 19.54 -0.73
C GLN A 302 8.17 18.08 -0.70
N ILE A 303 8.51 17.31 0.35
CA ILE A 303 8.03 15.94 0.53
C ILE A 303 6.50 15.93 0.60
N ARG A 304 5.89 16.82 1.40
CA ARG A 304 4.43 17.00 1.46
C ARG A 304 3.84 17.28 0.07
N ALA A 305 4.45 18.20 -0.69
CA ALA A 305 4.00 18.56 -2.03
C ALA A 305 4.04 17.37 -3.01
N GLN A 306 5.17 16.64 -3.04
CA GLN A 306 5.36 15.50 -3.94
C GLN A 306 4.38 14.36 -3.63
N ILE A 307 4.14 14.07 -2.35
CA ILE A 307 3.18 13.05 -1.93
C ILE A 307 1.75 13.44 -2.32
N LEU A 308 1.36 14.71 -2.09
CA LEU A 308 0.03 15.20 -2.48
C LEU A 308 -0.18 15.10 -3.99
N TYR A 309 0.79 15.61 -4.74
CA TYR A 309 0.77 15.60 -6.20
C TYR A 309 0.63 14.17 -6.73
N TYR A 310 1.42 13.23 -6.20
CA TYR A 310 1.31 11.82 -6.55
C TYR A 310 -0.10 11.28 -6.33
N MET A 311 -0.67 11.46 -5.15
CA MET A 311 -2.01 10.92 -4.85
C MET A 311 -3.13 11.57 -5.67
N LEU A 312 -3.06 12.88 -5.91
CA LEU A 312 -4.06 13.60 -6.70
C LEU A 312 -4.14 13.11 -8.15
N PHE A 313 -2.97 12.88 -8.77
CA PHE A 313 -2.89 12.49 -10.17
C PHE A 313 -2.77 10.97 -10.38
N HIS A 314 -2.76 10.18 -9.30
CA HIS A 314 -2.75 8.72 -9.40
C HIS A 314 -4.03 8.22 -10.07
N LYS A 315 -3.92 7.17 -10.89
CA LYS A 315 -5.05 6.62 -11.66
C LYS A 315 -6.19 6.04 -10.83
N ILE A 316 -5.95 5.77 -9.54
CA ILE A 316 -6.98 5.33 -8.60
C ILE A 316 -7.86 6.48 -8.10
N ASN A 317 -7.49 7.73 -8.36
CA ASN A 317 -8.31 8.87 -7.98
C ASN A 317 -9.53 8.99 -8.90
N ARG A 318 -10.72 8.86 -8.33
CA ARG A 318 -11.99 8.99 -9.06
C ARG A 318 -12.39 10.42 -9.36
N GLU A 319 -11.78 11.38 -8.67
CA GLU A 319 -12.12 12.79 -8.82
C GLU A 319 -11.37 13.44 -10.02
N ARG A 320 -10.69 12.64 -10.85
CA ARG A 320 -10.12 13.08 -12.14
C ARG A 320 -11.23 13.21 -13.20
N PRO A 321 -11.21 14.25 -14.06
CA PRO A 321 -10.28 15.37 -14.04
C PRO A 321 -10.53 16.30 -12.84
N LEU A 322 -9.44 16.79 -12.25
CA LEU A 322 -9.47 17.75 -11.15
C LEU A 322 -9.93 19.14 -11.66
N PRO A 323 -10.25 20.09 -10.75
CA PRO A 323 -10.47 21.49 -11.14
C PRO A 323 -9.35 22.01 -12.06
N HIS A 324 -9.71 22.85 -13.03
CA HIS A 324 -8.78 23.37 -14.04
C HIS A 324 -7.53 24.02 -13.43
N GLU A 325 -7.68 24.67 -12.28
CA GLU A 325 -6.61 25.31 -11.50
C GLU A 325 -5.49 24.33 -11.11
N ILE A 326 -5.77 23.03 -11.07
CA ILE A 326 -4.81 21.97 -10.70
C ILE A 326 -4.56 21.03 -11.87
N GLU A 327 -5.61 20.69 -12.65
CA GLU A 327 -5.53 19.69 -13.71
C GLU A 327 -4.53 20.05 -14.82
N HIS A 328 -4.37 21.33 -15.14
CA HIS A 328 -3.38 21.77 -16.14
C HIS A 328 -1.92 21.53 -15.72
N LEU A 329 -1.68 21.27 -14.42
CA LEU A 329 -0.38 20.93 -13.86
C LEU A 329 -0.15 19.42 -13.80
N ALA A 330 -1.08 18.59 -14.28
CA ALA A 330 -0.96 17.14 -14.27
C ALA A 330 0.34 16.65 -14.97
N PRO A 331 0.89 15.50 -14.55
CA PRO A 331 1.99 14.90 -15.28
C PRO A 331 1.53 14.54 -16.70
N PRO A 332 2.46 14.49 -17.67
CA PRO A 332 2.12 13.98 -19.00
C PRO A 332 1.56 12.55 -18.87
N PRO A 333 0.64 12.14 -19.76
CA PRO A 333 0.14 10.77 -19.77
C PRO A 333 1.31 9.79 -19.84
N GLU A 334 1.28 8.74 -19.01
CA GLU A 334 2.29 7.67 -19.10
C GLU A 334 2.25 7.07 -20.52
N PRO A 335 3.40 6.85 -21.16
CA PRO A 335 3.43 6.16 -22.45
C PRO A 335 2.81 4.75 -22.31
N PRO A 336 2.14 4.25 -23.36
CA PRO A 336 1.42 2.98 -23.33
C PRO A 336 2.31 1.76 -23.05
#